data_AF-J2NBF2-F1
#
_entry.id   AF-J2NBF2-F1
#
_cell.length_a   1.000
_cell.length_b   1.000
_cell.length_c   1.000
_cell.angle_alpha   90.00
_cell.angle_beta   90.00
_cell.angle_gamma   90.00
#
_symmetry.space_group_name_H-M   'P 1'
#
loop_
_entity.id
_entity.type
_entity.pdbx_description
1 polymer ?
#
loop_
_entity_poly.entity_id
_entity_poly.type
_entity_poly.pdbx_seq_one_letter_code
_entity_poly.pdbx_strand_id
1 'polypeptide(L)'
;MCGLAEILPMIDGAISRGAKVAIYTNTLHAEVGCVAALQARPGLTHLNVETPYLHTKLFYGRKGDSFIAMVGSANITAGGLWKNEELSVVLFGKTSDAIHSQYAAYIKKLSLLMAS
;
A
#
# COMPACT_ATOMS: atom_id res chain seq x y z
N MET A 1 -11.36 -1.85 -16.38
CA MET A 1 -10.16 -2.58 -15.89
C MET A 1 -9.80 -1.95 -14.54
N CYS A 2 -9.91 -2.69 -13.43
CA CYS A 2 -9.59 -2.17 -12.07
C CYS A 2 -8.08 -1.95 -12.00
N GLY A 3 -7.64 -0.79 -11.50
CA GLY A 3 -6.20 -0.47 -11.40
C GLY A 3 -5.41 -1.49 -10.58
N LEU A 4 -6.10 -2.21 -9.68
CA LEU A 4 -5.52 -3.32 -8.93
C LEU A 4 -4.96 -4.41 -9.85
N ALA A 5 -5.66 -4.74 -10.95
CA ALA A 5 -5.27 -5.83 -11.85
C ALA A 5 -3.86 -5.67 -12.42
N GLU A 6 -3.42 -4.43 -12.64
CA GLU A 6 -2.08 -4.14 -13.16
C GLU A 6 -0.95 -4.45 -12.17
N ILE A 7 -1.24 -4.35 -10.86
CA ILE A 7 -0.23 -4.55 -9.81
C ILE A 7 -0.30 -5.92 -9.15
N LEU A 8 -1.37 -6.67 -9.36
CA LEU A 8 -1.56 -8.00 -8.77
C LEU A 8 -0.41 -8.97 -9.09
N PRO A 9 0.07 -9.11 -10.35
CA PRO A 9 1.21 -9.97 -10.65
C PRO A 9 2.48 -9.58 -9.90
N MET A 10 2.67 -8.28 -9.63
CA MET A 10 3.83 -7.78 -8.88
C MET A 10 3.73 -8.11 -7.39
N ILE A 11 2.53 -8.02 -6.81
CA ILE A 11 2.24 -8.45 -5.44
C ILE A 11 2.50 -9.95 -5.28
N ASP A 12 1.95 -10.76 -6.18
CA ASP A 12 2.09 -12.22 -6.18
C ASP A 12 3.57 -12.63 -6.35
N GLY A 13 4.29 -11.92 -7.23
CA GLY A 13 5.73 -12.05 -7.40
C GLY A 13 6.53 -11.66 -6.15
N ALA A 14 6.12 -10.63 -5.41
CA ALA A 14 6.80 -10.25 -4.17
C ALA A 14 6.59 -11.29 -3.06
N ILE A 15 5.36 -11.79 -2.90
CA ILE A 15 5.01 -12.81 -1.92
C ILE A 15 5.78 -14.11 -2.19
N SER A 16 5.84 -14.56 -3.45
CA SER A 16 6.60 -15.77 -3.83
C SER A 16 8.11 -15.66 -3.56
N ARG A 17 8.67 -14.45 -3.52
CA ARG A 17 10.06 -14.19 -3.11
C ARG A 17 10.24 -14.04 -1.59
N GLY A 18 9.18 -14.29 -0.80
CA GLY A 18 9.20 -14.22 0.65
C GLY A 18 9.00 -12.81 1.22
N ALA A 19 8.53 -11.84 0.42
CA ALA A 19 8.18 -10.53 0.94
C ALA A 19 6.92 -10.61 1.82
N LYS A 20 6.93 -9.86 2.93
CA LYS A 20 5.72 -9.64 3.73
C LYS A 20 4.98 -8.45 3.14
N VAL A 21 3.77 -8.69 2.64
CA VAL A 21 2.96 -7.65 1.99
C VAL A 21 1.71 -7.38 2.82
N ALA A 22 1.44 -6.10 3.07
CA ALA A 22 0.22 -5.63 3.70
C ALA A 22 -0.40 -4.50 2.88
N ILE A 23 -1.72 -4.55 2.67
CA ILE A 23 -2.50 -3.52 1.98
C ILE A 23 -3.61 -3.05 2.91
N TYR A 24 -3.74 -1.74 3.03
CA TYR A 24 -4.76 -1.08 3.84
C TYR A 24 -5.65 -0.28 2.89
N THR A 25 -6.96 -0.57 2.90
CA THR A 25 -7.95 0.14 2.09
C THR A 25 -9.04 0.71 2.97
N ASN A 26 -9.82 1.66 2.42
CA ASN A 26 -11.00 2.18 3.08
C ASN A 26 -12.25 1.43 2.59
N THR A 27 -13.09 0.95 3.52
CA THR A 27 -14.29 0.16 3.21
C THR A 27 -15.28 0.90 2.30
N LEU A 28 -15.35 2.22 2.41
CA LEU A 28 -16.31 3.04 1.65
C LEU A 28 -15.93 3.22 0.17
N HIS A 29 -14.69 2.92 -0.22
CA HIS A 29 -14.16 3.26 -1.54
C HIS A 29 -13.47 2.09 -2.26
N ALA A 30 -13.28 0.96 -1.58
CA ALA A 30 -12.74 -0.24 -2.20
C ALA A 30 -13.87 -1.03 -2.89
N GLU A 31 -13.75 -1.22 -4.20
CA GLU A 31 -14.69 -2.08 -4.94
C GLU A 31 -14.67 -3.51 -4.39
N VAL A 32 -15.84 -4.11 -4.18
CA VAL A 32 -15.99 -5.46 -3.59
C VAL A 32 -15.16 -6.52 -4.32
N GLY A 33 -15.10 -6.46 -5.65
CA GLY A 33 -14.27 -7.37 -6.45
C GLY A 33 -12.78 -7.20 -6.20
N CYS A 34 -12.31 -5.98 -5.99
CA CYS A 34 -10.90 -5.70 -5.71
C CYS A 34 -10.56 -6.08 -4.25
N VAL A 35 -11.49 -5.94 -3.29
CA VAL A 35 -11.36 -6.51 -1.93
C VAL A 35 -11.27 -8.04 -1.97
N ALA A 36 -12.20 -8.71 -2.65
CA ALA A 36 -12.21 -10.18 -2.75
C ALA A 36 -10.92 -10.70 -3.41
N ALA A 37 -10.42 -10.02 -4.44
CA ALA A 37 -9.15 -10.35 -5.08
C ALA A 37 -7.96 -10.25 -4.10
N LEU A 38 -7.92 -9.23 -3.23
CA LEU A 38 -6.88 -9.11 -2.22
C LEU A 38 -7.00 -10.21 -1.16
N GLN A 39 -8.21 -10.48 -0.65
CA GLN A 39 -8.45 -11.49 0.38
C GLN A 39 -8.17 -12.92 -0.09
N ALA A 40 -8.33 -13.21 -1.39
CA ALA A 40 -8.07 -14.52 -1.96
C ALA A 40 -6.57 -14.88 -2.07
N ARG A 41 -5.65 -13.97 -1.70
CA ARG A 41 -4.20 -14.17 -1.88
C ARG A 41 -3.52 -14.66 -0.61
N PRO A 42 -3.04 -15.92 -0.58
CA PRO A 42 -2.28 -16.42 0.56
C PRO A 42 -0.96 -15.65 0.69
N GLY A 43 -0.62 -15.25 1.91
CA GLY A 43 0.59 -14.46 2.19
C GLY A 43 0.43 -12.95 2.03
N LEU A 44 -0.72 -12.48 1.54
CA LEU A 44 -1.09 -11.07 1.59
C LEU A 44 -1.93 -10.79 2.84
N THR A 45 -1.53 -9.77 3.59
CA THR A 45 -2.39 -9.19 4.61
C THR A 45 -3.22 -8.07 3.99
N HIS A 46 -4.54 -8.16 4.05
CA HIS A 46 -5.43 -7.08 3.62
C HIS A 46 -6.31 -6.63 4.78
N LEU A 47 -6.28 -5.34 5.08
CA LEU A 47 -7.19 -4.72 6.04
C LEU A 47 -8.09 -3.70 5.32
N ASN A 48 -9.40 -3.90 5.42
CA ASN A 48 -10.39 -2.96 4.93
C ASN A 48 -10.97 -2.17 6.11
N VAL A 49 -10.56 -0.91 6.24
CA VAL A 49 -10.82 -0.06 7.41
C VAL A 49 -11.97 0.89 7.13
N GLU A 50 -12.96 0.93 8.02
CA GLU A 50 -14.03 1.92 7.97
C GLU A 50 -13.67 3.18 8.79
N THR A 51 -13.13 2.99 10.00
CA THR A 51 -12.72 4.07 10.90
C THR A 51 -11.34 3.79 11.49
N PRO A 52 -10.38 4.74 11.43
CA PRO A 52 -10.50 6.09 10.87
C PRO A 52 -10.55 6.09 9.33
N TYR A 53 -11.07 7.17 8.75
CA TYR A 53 -11.08 7.34 7.31
C TYR A 53 -9.64 7.40 6.74
N LEU A 54 -9.27 6.39 5.96
CA LEU A 54 -7.97 6.35 5.29
C LEU A 54 -8.02 7.14 3.98
N HIS A 55 -7.28 8.25 3.90
CA HIS A 55 -7.14 9.06 2.67
C HIS A 55 -5.72 9.06 2.08
N THR A 56 -4.74 8.54 2.83
CA THR A 56 -3.34 8.46 2.41
C THR A 56 -3.17 7.48 1.26
N LYS A 57 -2.38 7.87 0.25
CA LYS A 57 -1.82 6.93 -0.72
C LYS A 57 -0.32 6.86 -0.50
N LEU A 58 0.12 5.73 0.05
CA LEU A 58 1.51 5.46 0.40
C LEU A 58 1.87 4.07 -0.11
N PHE A 59 2.91 4.00 -0.93
CA PHE A 59 3.56 2.75 -1.33
C PHE A 59 4.91 2.70 -0.64
N TYR A 60 5.16 1.66 0.15
CA TYR A 60 6.36 1.56 0.97
C TYR A 60 7.01 0.19 0.81
N GLY A 61 8.32 0.20 0.62
CA GLY A 61 9.15 -1.01 0.59
C GLY A 61 10.38 -0.86 1.47
N ARG A 62 10.80 -1.94 2.13
CA ARG A 62 12.02 -1.98 2.94
C ARG A 62 12.78 -3.27 2.70
N LYS A 63 14.10 -3.17 2.58
CA LYS A 63 15.02 -4.32 2.52
C LYS A 63 16.29 -3.98 3.28
N GLY A 64 16.61 -4.76 4.32
CA GLY A 64 17.76 -4.49 5.17
C GLY A 64 17.70 -3.09 5.80
N ASP A 65 18.75 -2.32 5.56
CA ASP A 65 18.93 -0.93 6.02
C ASP A 65 18.37 0.12 5.05
N SER A 66 17.72 -0.28 3.96
CA SER A 66 17.27 0.60 2.89
C SER A 66 15.74 0.60 2.78
N PHE A 67 15.17 1.75 2.41
CA PHE A 67 13.75 1.89 2.13
C PHE A 67 13.48 2.68 0.84
N ILE A 68 12.30 2.44 0.29
CA ILE A 68 11.69 3.25 -0.76
C ILE A 68 10.27 3.61 -0.31
N ALA A 69 9.88 4.85 -0.54
CA ALA A 69 8.52 5.31 -0.33
C ALA A 69 8.04 6.11 -1.55
N MET A 70 6.79 5.93 -1.93
CA MET A 70 6.11 6.79 -2.88
C MET A 70 4.85 7.32 -2.21
N VAL A 71 4.72 8.64 -2.17
CA VAL A 71 3.56 9.33 -1.57
C VAL A 71 3.03 10.36 -2.55
N GLY A 72 1.71 10.45 -2.67
CA GLY A 72 1.08 11.30 -3.66
C GLY A 72 -0.44 11.25 -3.66
N SER A 73 -1.01 11.72 -4.76
CA SER A 73 -2.47 11.81 -4.97
C SER A 73 -3.08 10.56 -5.60
N ALA A 74 -2.28 9.72 -6.26
CA ALA A 74 -2.74 8.57 -7.02
C ALA A 74 -3.26 7.41 -6.14
N ASN A 75 -4.52 7.04 -6.33
CA ASN A 75 -5.05 5.74 -5.87
C ASN A 75 -4.71 4.61 -6.86
N ILE A 76 -4.82 3.35 -6.44
CA ILE A 76 -4.67 2.18 -7.32
C ILE A 76 -5.98 1.98 -8.11
N THR A 77 -6.25 2.90 -9.04
CA THR A 77 -7.39 2.88 -9.95
C THR A 77 -6.91 3.22 -11.36
N ALA A 78 -7.71 2.95 -12.40
CA ALA A 78 -7.35 3.38 -13.75
C ALA A 78 -7.17 4.91 -13.82
N GLY A 79 -7.97 5.66 -13.05
CA GLY A 79 -7.82 7.10 -12.82
C GLY A 79 -6.42 7.45 -12.33
N GLY A 80 -6.07 6.96 -11.14
CA GLY A 80 -4.82 7.32 -10.48
C GLY A 80 -3.55 6.78 -11.15
N LEU A 81 -3.66 5.74 -11.98
CA LEU A 81 -2.49 5.12 -12.60
C LEU A 81 -2.17 5.65 -14.01
N TRP A 82 -3.16 5.97 -14.85
CA TRP A 82 -2.87 6.39 -16.23
C TRP A 82 -3.93 7.27 -16.93
N LYS A 83 -5.00 7.68 -16.24
CA LYS A 83 -6.06 8.51 -16.87
C LYS A 83 -6.09 9.95 -16.36
N ASN A 84 -5.76 10.16 -15.09
CA ASN A 84 -5.74 11.47 -14.48
C ASN A 84 -4.33 12.06 -14.50
N GLU A 85 -4.26 13.38 -14.41
CA GLU A 85 -3.04 14.07 -13.97
C GLU A 85 -2.92 13.86 -12.46
N GLU A 86 -1.80 13.29 -12.03
CA GLU A 86 -1.55 12.91 -10.64
C GLU A 86 -0.07 13.17 -10.32
N LEU A 87 0.21 13.63 -9.11
CA LEU A 87 1.57 13.84 -8.63
C LEU A 87 1.90 12.85 -7.53
N SER A 88 3.01 12.14 -7.71
CA SER A 88 3.63 11.32 -6.67
C SER A 88 5.12 11.58 -6.61
N VAL A 89 5.65 11.63 -5.38
CA VAL A 89 7.09 11.78 -5.13
C VAL A 89 7.63 10.46 -4.65
N VAL A 90 8.72 10.01 -5.28
CA VAL A 90 9.47 8.82 -4.87
C VAL A 90 10.67 9.26 -4.04
N LEU A 91 10.83 8.62 -2.88
CA LEU A 91 11.92 8.85 -1.95
C LEU A 91 12.66 7.54 -1.71
N PHE A 92 13.98 7.63 -1.73
CA PHE A 92 14.90 6.55 -1.39
C PHE A 92 15.73 7.00 -0.21
N GLY A 93 16.06 6.07 0.69
CA GLY A 93 16.93 6.37 1.81
C GLY A 93 17.28 5.16 2.65
N LYS A 94 17.97 5.42 3.75
CA LYS A 94 18.32 4.43 4.77
C LYS A 94 17.33 4.45 5.93
N THR A 95 17.20 3.34 6.63
CA THR A 95 16.35 3.24 7.83
C THR A 95 16.89 4.04 9.02
N SER A 96 18.12 4.57 8.91
CA SER A 96 18.70 5.53 9.84
C SER A 96 18.29 6.97 9.57
N ASP A 97 17.70 7.27 8.41
CA ASP A 97 17.40 8.64 8.01
C ASP A 97 16.23 9.19 8.82
N ALA A 98 16.30 10.46 9.21
CA ALA A 98 15.24 11.10 10.01
C ALA A 98 13.86 11.00 9.33
N ILE A 99 13.80 11.06 8.00
CA ILE A 99 12.55 10.92 7.25
C ILE A 99 11.95 9.51 7.36
N HIS A 100 12.79 8.47 7.46
CA HIS A 100 12.32 7.09 7.64
C HIS A 100 11.53 6.94 8.95
N SER A 101 11.95 7.62 10.01
CA SER A 101 11.28 7.56 11.31
C SER A 101 9.80 8.01 11.23
N GLN A 102 9.49 8.97 10.37
CA GLN A 102 8.12 9.45 10.16
C GLN A 102 7.27 8.40 9.43
N TYR A 103 7.81 7.78 8.38
CA TYR A 103 7.14 6.67 7.69
C TYR A 103 6.94 5.47 8.60
N ALA A 104 7.97 5.10 9.38
CA ALA A 104 7.91 3.98 10.31
C ALA A 104 6.85 4.21 11.40
N ALA A 105 6.75 5.43 11.95
CA ALA A 105 5.72 5.78 12.92
C ALA A 105 4.31 5.68 12.31
N TYR A 106 4.11 6.18 11.09
CA TYR A 106 2.82 6.08 10.40
C TYR A 106 2.43 4.63 10.07
N ILE A 107 3.37 3.82 9.56
CA ILE A 107 3.14 2.40 9.27
C ILE A 107 2.82 1.62 10.55
N LYS A 108 3.52 1.92 11.66
CA LYS A 108 3.21 1.33 12.97
C LYS A 108 1.78 1.68 13.39
N LYS A 109 1.35 2.93 13.22
CA LYS A 109 -0.04 3.33 13.49
C LYS A 109 -1.04 2.52 12.64
N LEU A 110 -0.77 2.31 11.34
CA LEU A 110 -1.64 1.50 10.49
C LEU A 110 -1.71 0.03 10.95
N SER A 111 -0.59 -0.57 11.36
CA SER A 111 -0.59 -1.96 11.83
C SER A 111 -1.40 -2.18 13.10
N LEU A 112 -1.58 -1.15 13.94
CA LEU A 112 -2.42 -1.24 15.14
C LEU A 112 -3.91 -1.30 14.79
N LEU A 113 -4.32 -0.81 13.61
CA LEU A 113 -5.69 -0.96 13.12
C LEU A 113 -6.03 -2.41 12.76
N MET A 114 -5.03 -3.27 12.56
CA MET A 114 -5.27 -4.70 12.35
C MET A 114 -5.54 -5.47 13.65
N ALA A 115 -5.15 -4.92 14.79
CA ALA A 115 -5.25 -5.59 16.09
C ALA A 115 -6.59 -5.31 16.81
N SER A 116 -7.45 -4.50 16.19
CA SER A 116 -8.79 -4.12 16.65
C SER A 116 -9.86 -4.79 15.82
#